data_AF-A0A3E4MB61-F1
#
_entry.id   AF-A0A3E4MB61-F1
#
_cell.length_a   1.000
_cell.length_b   1.000
_cell.length_c   1.000
_cell.angle_alpha   90.00
_cell.angle_beta   90.00
_cell.angle_gamma   90.00
#
_symmetry.space_group_name_H-M   'P 1'
#
loop_
_entity.id
_entity.type
_entity.pdbx_description
1 polymer ?
#
loop_
_entity_poly.entity_id
_entity_poly.type
_entity_poly.pdbx_seq_one_letter_code
_entity_poly.pdbx_strand_id
1 'polypeptide(L)'
;MNEKLEALNQEIEKTEKKLRRAQHEEKILEHQIKALTRKERTHRLCTRAAMLESYLPHPEAITDEQVSLFLKLLFRQDSTRQLMEKVFAGNGDFQGEDKGRERP
;
A
#
# COMPACT_ATOMS: atom_id res chain seq x y z
N MET A 1 45.15 33.13 -25.39
CA MET A 1 43.82 32.59 -25.78
C MET A 1 43.69 31.15 -25.26
N ASN A 2 43.78 30.94 -23.93
CA ASN A 2 43.82 29.59 -23.34
C ASN A 2 43.07 29.53 -21.99
N GLU A 3 43.13 30.60 -21.20
CA GLU A 3 42.46 30.70 -19.89
C GLU A 3 40.93 30.60 -19.96
N LYS A 4 40.29 31.21 -20.96
CA LYS A 4 38.82 31.08 -21.17
C LYS A 4 38.42 29.64 -21.48
N LEU A 5 39.22 28.92 -22.25
CA LEU A 5 38.95 27.53 -22.60
C LEU A 5 39.12 26.61 -21.37
N GLU A 6 40.16 26.87 -20.58
CA GLU A 6 40.43 26.13 -19.35
C GLU A 6 39.35 26.38 -18.28
N ALA A 7 38.90 27.62 -18.11
CA ALA A 7 37.78 27.96 -17.23
C ALA A 7 36.48 27.25 -17.64
N LEU A 8 36.17 27.22 -18.94
CA LEU A 8 35.00 26.49 -19.46
C LEU A 8 35.11 24.98 -19.21
N ASN A 9 36.27 24.37 -19.40
CA ASN A 9 36.48 22.94 -19.11
C ASN A 9 36.30 22.62 -17.63
N GLN A 10 36.77 23.48 -16.73
CA GLN A 10 36.55 23.32 -15.29
C GLN A 10 35.07 23.46 -14.91
N GLU A 11 34.34 24.35 -15.57
CA GLU A 11 32.89 24.51 -15.37
C GLU A 11 32.10 23.28 -15.88
N ILE A 12 32.48 22.73 -17.04
CA ILE A 12 31.96 21.47 -17.57
C ILE A 12 32.20 20.34 -16.57
N GLU A 13 33.43 20.17 -16.07
CA GLU A 13 33.73 19.09 -15.12
C GLU A 13 32.91 19.23 -13.81
N LYS A 14 32.75 20.46 -13.31
CA LYS A 14 31.92 20.74 -12.12
C LYS A 14 30.45 20.41 -12.36
N THR A 15 29.91 20.79 -13.52
CA THR A 15 28.51 20.54 -13.86
C THR A 15 28.24 19.06 -14.10
N GLU A 16 29.14 18.34 -14.77
CA GLU A 16 29.05 16.89 -14.93
C GLU A 16 29.10 16.13 -13.59
N LYS A 17 29.98 16.54 -12.67
CA LYS A 17 30.03 15.95 -11.32
C LYS A 17 28.71 16.16 -10.58
N LYS A 18 28.09 17.33 -10.71
CA LYS A 18 26.76 17.61 -10.14
C LYS A 18 25.67 16.74 -10.80
N LEU A 19 25.70 16.60 -12.12
CA LEU A 19 24.76 15.74 -12.85
C LEU A 19 24.85 14.28 -12.39
N ARG A 20 26.07 13.73 -12.25
CA ARG A 20 26.27 12.36 -11.76
C ARG A 20 25.73 12.16 -10.34
N ARG A 21 25.88 13.16 -9.46
CA ARG A 21 25.31 13.12 -8.10
C ARG A 21 23.79 13.15 -8.14
N ALA A 22 23.20 14.07 -8.90
CA ALA A 22 21.75 14.17 -9.04
C ALA A 22 21.13 12.87 -9.59
N GLN A 23 21.75 12.27 -10.60
CA GLN A 23 21.32 10.97 -11.15
C GLN A 23 21.41 9.83 -10.14
N HIS A 24 22.40 9.87 -9.23
CA HIS A 24 22.50 8.88 -8.17
C HIS A 24 21.41 9.09 -7.10
N GLU A 25 21.17 10.34 -6.70
CA GLU A 25 20.10 10.72 -5.76
C GLU A 25 18.72 10.34 -6.31
N GLU A 26 18.46 10.58 -7.60
CA GLU A 26 17.23 10.17 -8.27
C GLU A 26 16.99 8.66 -8.14
N LYS A 27 18.01 7.84 -8.43
CA LYS A 27 17.93 6.37 -8.27
C LYS A 27 17.64 5.94 -6.83
N ILE A 28 18.24 6.62 -5.85
CA ILE A 28 17.98 6.36 -4.42
C ILE A 28 16.52 6.68 -4.11
N LEU A 29 16.02 7.83 -4.55
CA LEU A 29 14.65 8.27 -4.32
C LEU A 29 13.63 7.34 -4.99
N GLU A 30 13.88 6.90 -6.23
CA GLU A 30 13.05 5.89 -6.90
C GLU A 30 12.96 4.59 -6.11
N HIS A 31 14.08 4.13 -5.57
CA HIS A 31 14.10 2.93 -4.73
C HIS A 31 13.32 3.16 -3.42
N GLN A 32 13.49 4.32 -2.78
CA GLN A 32 12.76 4.68 -1.57
C GLN A 32 11.26 4.73 -1.80
N ILE A 33 10.79 5.34 -2.90
CA ILE A 33 9.37 5.38 -3.26
C ILE A 33 8.83 3.95 -3.40
N LYS A 34 9.52 3.08 -4.15
CA LYS A 34 9.12 1.67 -4.31
C LYS A 34 9.04 0.95 -2.95
N ALA A 35 10.00 1.18 -2.07
CA ALA A 35 10.02 0.58 -0.74
C ALA A 35 8.88 1.10 0.15
N LEU A 36 8.62 2.40 0.14
CA LEU A 36 7.54 3.03 0.90
C LEU A 36 6.17 2.57 0.41
N THR A 37 5.94 2.52 -0.91
CA THR A 37 4.68 2.01 -1.49
C THR A 37 4.46 0.54 -1.12
N ARG A 38 5.51 -0.28 -1.13
CA ARG A 38 5.42 -1.68 -0.67
C ARG A 38 5.06 -1.77 0.81
N LYS A 39 5.72 -0.98 1.67
CA LYS A 39 5.47 -0.95 3.11
C LYS A 39 4.03 -0.52 3.43
N GLU A 40 3.56 0.54 2.79
CA GLU A 40 2.19 1.03 2.93
C GLU A 40 1.18 -0.01 2.47
N ARG A 41 1.43 -0.64 1.31
CA ARG A 41 0.57 -1.72 0.81
C ARG A 41 0.49 -2.88 1.79
N THR A 42 1.63 -3.36 2.29
CA THR A 42 1.67 -4.46 3.26
C THR A 42 0.93 -4.08 4.54
N HIS A 43 1.20 -2.89 5.09
CA HIS A 43 0.51 -2.43 6.29
C HIS A 43 -1.02 -2.40 6.10
N ARG A 44 -1.49 -1.81 5.00
CA ARG A 44 -2.93 -1.78 4.66
C ARG A 44 -3.52 -3.18 4.54
N LEU A 45 -2.81 -4.12 3.92
CA LEU A 45 -3.27 -5.50 3.75
C LEU A 45 -3.34 -6.22 5.10
N CYS A 46 -2.31 -6.14 5.93
CA CYS A 46 -2.27 -6.79 7.25
C CYS A 46 -3.36 -6.23 8.18
N THR A 47 -3.55 -4.90 8.22
CA THR A 47 -4.60 -4.28 9.04
C THR A 47 -5.98 -4.76 8.63
N ARG A 48 -6.27 -4.79 7.32
CA ARG A 48 -7.57 -5.27 6.82
C ARG A 48 -7.74 -6.78 7.00
N ALA A 49 -6.67 -7.57 6.84
CA ALA A 49 -6.69 -9.00 7.10
C ALA A 49 -7.02 -9.30 8.56
N ALA A 50 -6.40 -8.59 9.51
CA ALA A 50 -6.68 -8.73 10.93
C ALA A 50 -8.16 -8.39 11.27
N MET A 51 -8.73 -7.37 10.62
CA MET A 51 -10.17 -7.07 10.76
C MET A 51 -11.03 -8.21 10.26
N LEU A 52 -10.73 -8.77 9.08
CA LEU A 52 -11.50 -9.90 8.51
C LEU A 52 -11.37 -11.16 9.39
N GLU A 53 -10.17 -11.42 9.90
CA GLU A 53 -9.86 -12.57 10.76
C GLU A 53 -10.64 -12.50 12.08
N SER A 54 -10.89 -11.31 12.62
CA SER A 54 -11.68 -11.12 13.86
C SER A 54 -13.14 -11.60 13.76
N TYR A 55 -13.67 -11.74 12.54
CA TYR A 55 -15.01 -12.29 12.29
C TYR A 55 -15.01 -13.82 12.19
N LEU A 56 -13.86 -14.45 11.99
CA LEU A 56 -13.76 -15.91 11.87
C LEU A 56 -13.74 -16.57 13.26
N PRO A 57 -14.48 -17.68 13.45
CA PRO A 57 -14.39 -18.45 14.69
C PRO A 57 -13.10 -19.27 14.69
N HIS A 58 -12.30 -19.19 15.76
CA HIS A 58 -11.04 -19.95 15.89
C HIS A 58 -10.13 -19.85 14.64
N PRO A 59 -9.67 -18.63 14.26
CA PRO A 59 -8.95 -18.41 12.99
C PRO A 59 -7.70 -19.28 12.84
N GLU A 60 -6.99 -19.56 13.94
CA GLU A 60 -5.82 -20.46 14.01
C GLU A 60 -6.10 -21.91 13.51
N ALA A 61 -7.37 -22.33 13.52
CA ALA A 61 -7.80 -23.68 13.12
C ALA A 61 -8.37 -23.74 11.70
N ILE A 62 -8.51 -22.61 11.01
CA ILE A 62 -9.09 -22.52 9.66
C ILE A 62 -7.96 -22.38 8.65
N THR A 63 -8.01 -23.17 7.57
CA THR A 63 -6.99 -23.10 6.51
C THR A 63 -7.24 -21.96 5.53
N ASP A 64 -6.18 -21.52 4.84
CA ASP A 64 -6.26 -20.50 3.79
C ASP A 64 -7.29 -20.86 2.69
N GLU A 65 -7.42 -22.15 2.35
CA GLU A 65 -8.39 -22.64 1.38
C GLU A 65 -9.83 -22.48 1.88
N GLN A 66 -10.08 -22.80 3.15
CA GLN A 66 -11.39 -22.63 3.79
C GLN A 66 -11.75 -21.14 3.88
N VAL A 67 -10.81 -20.28 4.28
CA VAL A 67 -11.00 -18.82 4.27
C VAL A 67 -11.32 -18.34 2.86
N SER A 68 -10.56 -18.77 1.84
CA SER A 68 -10.78 -18.38 0.45
C SER A 68 -12.17 -18.79 -0.05
N LEU A 69 -12.59 -20.04 0.22
CA LEU A 69 -13.90 -20.54 -0.16
C LEU A 69 -15.02 -19.76 0.54
N PHE A 70 -14.89 -19.54 1.85
CA PHE A 70 -15.86 -18.78 2.63
C PHE A 70 -16.05 -17.36 2.08
N LEU A 71 -14.95 -16.62 1.86
CA LEU A 71 -15.01 -15.26 1.32
C LEU A 71 -15.62 -15.24 -0.08
N LYS A 72 -15.27 -16.20 -0.96
CA LYS A 72 -15.88 -16.33 -2.30
C LYS A 72 -17.39 -16.53 -2.22
N LEU A 73 -17.86 -17.37 -1.31
CA LEU A 73 -19.28 -17.63 -1.13
C LEU A 73 -20.00 -16.39 -0.56
N LEU A 74 -19.43 -15.77 0.48
CA LEU A 74 -19.97 -14.56 1.12
C LEU A 74 -20.14 -13.42 0.12
N PHE A 75 -19.10 -13.09 -0.64
CA PHE A 75 -19.12 -11.97 -1.58
C PHE A 75 -19.84 -12.25 -2.91
N ARG A 76 -20.21 -13.52 -3.19
CA ARG A 76 -21.05 -13.88 -4.33
C ARG A 76 -22.54 -13.65 -4.06
N GLN A 77 -22.95 -13.59 -2.79
CA GLN A 77 -24.36 -13.33 -2.44
C GLN A 77 -24.76 -11.90 -2.82
N ASP A 78 -25.91 -11.77 -3.50
CA ASP A 78 -26.41 -10.46 -3.93
C ASP A 78 -26.68 -9.53 -2.75
N SER A 79 -27.11 -10.06 -1.60
CA SER A 79 -27.30 -9.32 -0.35
C SER A 79 -25.99 -8.65 0.12
N THR A 80 -24.88 -9.39 0.12
CA THR A 80 -23.55 -8.86 0.47
C THR A 80 -23.12 -7.78 -0.52
N ARG A 81 -23.34 -8.01 -1.82
CA ARG A 81 -22.99 -7.04 -2.86
C ARG A 81 -23.78 -5.74 -2.72
N GLN A 82 -25.09 -5.82 -2.56
CA GLN A 82 -25.95 -4.65 -2.34
C GLN A 82 -25.58 -3.91 -1.06
N LEU A 83 -25.22 -4.64 -0.01
CA LEU A 83 -24.74 -4.03 1.23
C LEU A 83 -23.44 -3.26 1.00
N MET A 84 -22.46 -3.86 0.32
CA MET A 84 -21.21 -3.18 -0.04
C MET A 84 -21.48 -1.93 -0.88
N GLU A 85 -22.37 -2.01 -1.87
CA GLU A 85 -22.75 -0.88 -2.71
C GLU A 85 -23.34 0.25 -1.86
N LYS A 86 -24.21 -0.05 -0.89
CA LYS A 86 -24.76 0.96 0.04
C LYS A 86 -23.68 1.57 0.94
N VAL A 87 -22.83 0.74 1.55
CA VAL A 87 -21.76 1.19 2.45
C VAL A 87 -20.72 2.05 1.71
N PHE A 88 -20.36 1.68 0.48
CA PHE A 88 -19.37 2.40 -0.31
C PHE A 88 -19.95 3.58 -1.09
N ALA A 89 -21.27 3.65 -1.30
CA ALA A 89 -21.94 4.80 -1.89
C ALA A 89 -22.04 6.02 -0.94
N GLY A 90 -21.65 5.88 0.34
CA GLY A 90 -21.66 6.99 1.30
C GLY A 90 -23.04 7.42 1.79
N ASN A 91 -24.10 6.66 1.45
CA ASN A 91 -25.45 6.90 1.94
C ASN A 91 -25.60 6.24 3.32
N GLY A 92 -25.11 6.96 4.33
CA GLY A 92 -25.07 6.53 5.72
C GLY A 92 -26.47 6.38 6.31
N ASP A 93 -26.81 5.14 6.64
CA ASP A 93 -27.54 4.75 7.85
C ASP A 93 -27.29 3.24 8.05
N PHE A 94 -26.01 2.88 8.23
CA PHE A 94 -25.65 1.51 8.60
C PHE A 94 -25.56 1.41 10.12
N GLN A 95 -26.67 1.03 10.75
CA GLN A 95 -26.70 0.60 12.16
C GLN A 95 -26.18 -0.84 12.27
N GLY A 96 -24.91 -1.05 11.96
CA GLY A 96 -24.21 -2.26 12.40
C GLY A 96 -23.87 -2.09 13.86
N GLU A 97 -24.43 -2.91 14.75
CA GLU A 97 -23.92 -3.00 16.13
C GLU A 97 -22.48 -3.55 16.07
N ASP A 98 -21.48 -2.65 16.08
CA ASP A 98 -20.10 -3.02 16.34
C ASP A 98 -19.96 -3.32 17.83
N LYS A 99 -20.38 -4.52 18.24
CA LYS A 99 -20.02 -5.06 19.56
C LYS A 99 -18.56 -5.45 19.48
N GLY A 100 -17.69 -4.45 19.62
CA GLY A 100 -16.25 -4.59 19.60
C GLY A 100 -15.84 -5.80 20.43
N ARG A 101 -15.42 -6.87 19.76
CA ARG A 101 -14.83 -8.03 20.43
C ARG A 101 -13.50 -7.58 20.99
N GLU A 102 -13.39 -7.52 22.31
CA GLU A 102 -12.11 -7.41 22.98
C GLU A 102 -11.23 -8.59 22.55
N ARG A 103 -10.04 -8.26 22.04
CA ARG A 103 -9.02 -9.27 21.75
C ARG A 103 -8.53 -9.85 23.08
N PRO A 104 -8.33 -11.18 23.19
CA PRO A 104 -7.61 -11.78 24.32
C PRO A 104 -6.21 -11.21 24.50
#